data_AF-A0A7V4TZT0-F1
#
_entry.id   AF-A0A7V4TZT0-F1
#
_cell.length_a   1.000
_cell.length_b   1.000
_cell.length_c   1.000
_cell.angle_alpha   90.00
_cell.angle_beta   90.00
_cell.angle_gamma   90.00
#
_symmetry.space_group_name_H-M   'P 1'
#
loop_
_entity.id
_entity.type
_entity.pdbx_description
1 polymer ?
#
loop_
_entity_poly.entity_id
_entity_poly.type
_entity_poly.pdbx_seq_one_letter_code
_entity_poly.pdbx_strand_id
1 'polypeptide(L)'
;MRNDETTKPVYDLEERTFNFARDVRVFIKTLPNSLANLEDCKQLVRASGSIGANYFTIWNLFVPPGRVVICFLEFYYQVLQEKN
;
A
#
# COMPACT_ATOMS: atom_id res chain seq x y z
N MET A 1 -23.66 3.83 32.06
CA MET A 1 -22.38 3.45 31.45
C MET A 1 -22.58 3.56 29.94
N ARG A 2 -21.85 4.43 29.24
CA ARG A 2 -22.01 4.57 27.78
C ARG A 2 -21.37 3.36 27.11
N ASN A 3 -22.15 2.56 26.40
CA ASN A 3 -21.64 1.67 25.36
C ASN A 3 -21.23 2.56 24.19
N ASP A 4 -19.99 3.00 24.22
CA ASP A 4 -19.33 3.59 23.06
C ASP A 4 -18.68 2.45 22.27
N GLU A 5 -19.52 1.67 21.60
CA GLU A 5 -19.07 0.92 20.44
C GLU A 5 -18.83 1.94 19.36
N THR A 6 -17.62 2.51 19.35
CA THR A 6 -17.10 3.26 18.21
C THR A 6 -17.13 2.31 17.02
N THR A 7 -18.23 2.32 16.28
CA THR A 7 -18.37 1.62 15.01
C THR A 7 -17.33 2.20 14.08
N LYS A 8 -16.14 1.59 14.05
CA LYS A 8 -15.10 1.90 13.07
C LYS A 8 -15.79 1.88 11.70
N PRO A 9 -15.68 2.94 10.88
CA PRO A 9 -16.33 2.95 9.58
C PRO A 9 -15.92 1.68 8.82
N VAL A 10 -16.94 0.92 8.40
CA VAL A 10 -16.88 -0.45 7.85
C VAL A 10 -16.32 -0.46 6.42
N TYR A 11 -15.22 0.24 6.21
CA TYR A 11 -14.47 0.23 4.97
C TYR A 11 -13.00 0.14 5.35
N ASP A 12 -12.52 -1.09 5.55
CA ASP A 12 -11.10 -1.38 5.77
C ASP A 12 -10.34 -1.19 4.45
N LEU A 13 -10.22 0.07 4.03
CA LEU A 13 -9.49 0.47 2.85
C LEU A 13 -7.99 0.19 3.02
N GLU A 14 -7.50 0.16 4.26
CA GLU A 14 -6.12 -0.21 4.57
C GLU A 14 -5.86 -1.68 4.19
N GLU A 15 -6.67 -2.61 4.71
CA GLU A 15 -6.56 -4.03 4.37
C GLU A 15 -6.76 -4.27 2.87
N ARG A 16 -7.71 -3.58 2.23
CA ARG A 16 -7.97 -3.75 0.78
C ARG A 16 -6.82 -3.24 -0.09
N THR A 17 -6.23 -2.09 0.26
CA THR A 17 -5.09 -1.53 -0.49
C THR A 17 -3.82 -2.35 -0.27
N PHE A 18 -3.65 -2.91 0.93
CA PHE A 18 -2.61 -3.89 1.23
C PHE A 18 -2.74 -5.17 0.39
N ASN A 19 -3.92 -5.80 0.42
CA ASN A 19 -4.21 -7.01 -0.35
C ASN A 19 -4.03 -6.76 -1.86
N PHE A 20 -4.47 -5.61 -2.37
CA PHE A 20 -4.25 -5.22 -3.77
C PHE A 20 -2.76 -5.12 -4.12
N ALA A 21 -1.94 -4.46 -3.30
CA ALA A 21 -0.50 -4.35 -3.53
C ALA A 21 0.21 -5.72 -3.48
N ARG A 22 -0.24 -6.61 -2.59
CA ARG A 22 0.25 -8.00 -2.51
C ARG A 22 -0.12 -8.78 -3.77
N ASP A 23 -1.36 -8.74 -4.21
CA ASP A 23 -1.86 -9.49 -5.35
C ASP A 23 -1.19 -9.03 -6.66
N VAL A 24 -0.93 -7.73 -6.80
CA VAL A 24 -0.12 -7.16 -7.90
C VAL A 24 1.29 -7.78 -7.93
N ARG A 25 1.93 -7.97 -6.78
CA ARG A 25 3.26 -8.60 -6.70
C ARG A 25 3.21 -10.08 -7.05
N VAL A 26 2.15 -10.79 -6.66
CA VAL A 26 1.94 -12.19 -7.05
C VAL A 26 1.73 -12.29 -8.56
N PHE A 27 0.91 -11.41 -9.14
CA PHE A 27 0.67 -11.33 -10.57
C PHE A 27 1.96 -11.08 -11.37
N ILE A 28 2.79 -10.12 -10.95
CA ILE A 28 4.06 -9.81 -11.61
C ILE A 28 5.01 -11.01 -11.65
N LYS A 29 5.02 -11.86 -10.60
CA LYS A 29 5.83 -13.09 -10.58
C LYS A 29 5.42 -14.12 -11.64
N THR A 30 4.19 -14.04 -12.15
CA THR A 30 3.69 -14.95 -13.20
C THR A 30 4.04 -14.47 -14.61
N LEU A 31 4.45 -13.21 -14.77
CA LEU A 31 4.74 -12.64 -16.08
C LEU A 31 6.12 -13.09 -16.61
N PRO A 32 6.27 -13.30 -17.93
CA PRO A 32 7.56 -13.63 -18.51
C PRO A 32 8.52 -12.43 -18.42
N ASN A 33 9.80 -12.73 -18.18
CA ASN A 33 10.86 -11.72 -18.07
C ASN A 33 11.22 -11.15 -19.46
N SER A 34 10.44 -10.18 -19.92
CA SER A 34 10.73 -9.36 -21.10
C SER A 34 11.12 -7.94 -20.66
N LEU A 35 11.83 -7.20 -21.52
CA LEU A 35 12.25 -5.82 -21.22
C LEU A 35 11.04 -4.89 -21.02
N ALA A 36 9.98 -5.08 -21.82
CA ALA A 36 8.73 -4.33 -21.67
C ALA A 36 8.05 -4.65 -20.32
N ASN A 37 7.88 -5.94 -20.02
CA ASN A 37 7.27 -6.37 -18.77
C ASN A 37 8.05 -5.87 -17.55
N LEU A 38 9.37 -5.83 -17.62
CA LEU A 38 10.19 -5.36 -16.50
C LEU A 38 9.91 -3.88 -16.17
N GLU A 39 9.79 -3.02 -17.17
CA GLU A 39 9.51 -1.61 -16.96
C GLU A 39 8.05 -1.38 -16.51
N ASP A 40 7.11 -2.08 -17.16
CA ASP A 40 5.68 -2.02 -16.79
C ASP A 40 5.45 -2.52 -15.35
N CYS A 41 6.08 -3.63 -14.96
CA CYS A 41 5.99 -4.18 -13.61
C CYS A 41 6.57 -3.21 -12.58
N LYS A 42 7.70 -2.54 -12.88
CA LYS A 42 8.27 -1.53 -11.97
C LYS A 42 7.34 -0.34 -11.77
N GLN A 43 6.64 0.09 -12.81
CA GLN A 43 5.67 1.18 -12.70
C GLN A 43 4.41 0.74 -11.95
N LEU A 44 3.93 -0.48 -12.22
CA LEU A 44 2.76 -1.08 -11.57
C LEU A 44 2.98 -1.27 -10.06
N VAL A 45 4.16 -1.71 -9.64
CA VAL A 45 4.54 -1.80 -8.22
C VAL A 45 4.55 -0.42 -7.55
N ARG A 46 5.07 0.61 -8.22
CA ARG A 46 5.09 1.98 -7.70
C ARG A 46 3.67 2.55 -7.57
N ALA A 47 2.83 2.36 -8.59
CA ALA A 47 1.46 2.83 -8.61
C ALA A 47 0.59 2.16 -7.53
N SER A 48 0.69 0.83 -7.38
CA SER A 48 -0.06 0.07 -6.36
C SER A 48 0.29 0.47 -4.92
N GLY A 49 1.56 0.76 -4.62
CA GLY A 49 2.00 1.24 -3.31
C GLY A 49 1.54 2.67 -2.96
N SER A 50 1.35 3.52 -3.97
CA SER A 50 0.92 4.91 -3.74
C SER A 50 -0.51 5.02 -3.21
N ILE A 51 -1.36 4.02 -3.47
CA ILE A 51 -2.77 4.03 -3.03
C ILE A 51 -2.84 3.89 -1.49
N GLY A 52 -2.08 2.95 -0.93
CA GLY A 52 -1.99 2.75 0.52
C GLY A 52 -1.34 3.93 1.24
N ALA A 53 -0.25 4.47 0.69
CA ALA A 53 0.43 5.64 1.25
C ALA A 53 -0.46 6.89 1.27
N ASN A 54 -1.25 7.12 0.22
CA ASN A 54 -2.18 8.27 0.15
C ASN A 54 -3.32 8.13 1.16
N TYR A 55 -3.90 6.93 1.32
CA TYR A 55 -4.96 6.69 2.31
C TYR A 55 -4.45 6.90 3.75
N PHE A 56 -3.27 6.36 4.07
CA PHE A 56 -2.62 6.56 5.37
C PHE A 56 -2.28 8.03 5.65
N THR A 57 -1.78 8.75 4.62
CA THR A 57 -1.42 10.17 4.73
C THR A 57 -2.65 11.05 4.99
N ILE A 58 -3.80 10.74 4.38
CA ILE A 58 -5.06 11.47 4.63
C ILE A 58 -5.53 11.25 6.07
N TRP A 59 -5.39 10.03 6.61
CA TRP A 59 -5.76 9.73 8.00
C TRP A 59 -4.81 10.41 9.02
N ASN A 60 -3.54 10.60 8.65
CA ASN A 60 -2.51 11.25 9.48
C ASN A 60 -2.19 12.69 9.04
N LEU A 61 -3.16 13.49 8.58
CA LEU A 61 -2.93 14.88 8.16
C LEU A 61 -2.68 15.85 9.34
N PHE A 62 -1.78 15.47 10.26
CA PHE A 62 -1.05 16.32 11.20
C PHE A 62 0.41 15.88 11.20
N VAL A 63 1.05 15.90 10.03
CA VAL A 63 2.40 15.37 9.84
C VAL A 63 3.26 16.40 9.08
N PRO A 64 4.45 16.77 9.60
CA PRO A 64 5.27 17.84 9.05
C PRO A 64 5.72 17.58 7.60
N PRO A 65 5.99 18.64 6.82
CA PRO A 65 6.41 18.53 5.43
C PRO A 65 7.73 17.76 5.34
N GLY A 66 7.67 16.51 4.87
CA GLY A 66 8.81 15.60 4.78
C GLY A 66 8.49 14.12 5.01
N ARG A 67 7.36 13.80 5.64
CA ARG A 67 6.99 12.41 5.98
C ARG A 67 6.20 11.65 4.91
N VAL A 68 5.74 12.30 3.85
CA VAL A 68 5.00 11.64 2.75
C VAL A 68 5.89 10.61 2.03
N VAL A 69 7.17 10.95 1.82
CA VAL A 69 8.16 10.03 1.23
C VAL A 69 8.47 8.86 2.17
N ILE A 70 8.48 9.11 3.49
CA ILE A 70 8.71 8.07 4.50
C ILE A 70 7.54 7.08 4.51
N CYS A 71 6.28 7.54 4.46
CA CYS A 71 5.12 6.64 4.45
C CYS A 71 5.10 5.73 3.21
N PHE A 72 5.56 6.22 2.06
CA PHE A 72 5.72 5.40 0.85
C PHE A 72 6.79 4.32 1.03
N LEU A 73 7.92 4.66 1.65
CA LEU A 73 9.00 3.72 1.92
C LEU A 73 8.62 2.70 2.99
N GLU A 74 7.95 3.11 4.07
CA GLU A 74 7.48 2.24 5.16
C GLU A 74 6.45 1.22 4.64
N PHE A 75 5.44 1.67 3.89
CA PHE A 75 4.47 0.76 3.27
C PHE A 75 5.16 -0.21 2.30
N TYR A 76 6.09 0.29 1.48
CA TYR A 76 6.84 -0.55 0.56
C TYR A 76 7.71 -1.59 1.29
N TYR A 77 8.38 -1.20 2.38
CA TYR A 77 9.14 -2.07 3.26
C TYR A 77 8.24 -3.12 3.91
N GLN A 78 7.08 -2.74 4.43
CA GLN A 78 6.17 -3.66 5.10
C GLN A 78 5.63 -4.73 4.13
N VAL A 79 5.25 -4.35 2.91
CA VAL A 79 4.86 -5.32 1.87
C VAL A 79 6.08 -6.16 1.40
N LEU A 80 7.32 -5.64 1.50
CA LEU A 80 8.54 -6.40 1.18
C LEU A 80 8.93 -7.42 2.27
N GLN A 81 8.62 -7.15 3.53
CA GLN A 81 8.97 -7.98 4.69
C GLN A 81 8.03 -9.19 4.88
N GLU A 82 6.88 -9.28 4.20
CA GLU A 82 6.05 -10.51 4.16
C GLU A 82 6.67 -11.66 3.33
N LYS A 83 7.99 -11.66 3.16
CA LYS A 83 8.74 -12.85 2.74
C LYS A 83 9.25 -13.61 3.98
N ASN A 84 8.35 -14.36 4.61
CA ASN A 84 8.64 -15.66 5.21
C ASN A 84 7.34 -16.44 5.37
#